data_AF-A0A0L6U6P8-F1
#
_entry.id   AF-A0A0L6U6P8-F1
#
_cell.length_a   1.000
_cell.length_b   1.000
_cell.length_c   1.000
_cell.angle_alpha   90.00
_cell.angle_beta   90.00
_cell.angle_gamma   90.00
#
_symmetry.space_group_name_H-M   'P 1'
#
loop_
_entity.id
_entity.type
_entity.pdbx_description
1 polymer ?
#
loop_
_entity_poly.entity_id
_entity_poly.type
_entity_poly.pdbx_seq_one_letter_code
_entity_poly.pdbx_strand_id
1 'polypeptide(L)'
;MATEEALKFPVTPYPRRQELETRKPVRTAACVIIGDEILNGKTLDTNSHHFAGLCFRLGIRLKSILVIPDDHDTIVDTIRTLSIPENHIDIIVTSGGIGPTHAKVFDPRGEMEYSQETIERMEKYTSRRASMKTQSEEQKKARHRMALFPKKNCKVLFVEPHLWVPIVCLNHNIFVLPGVPTLFQQLIQALLCLYIPLPPESEKPHRVLIESKLPESSIAPILSRMVMQLKHDNSDIKLGSYPNLLTGIVNISLIGCNLDKLHDCAKLIQANLDNIVLGLPPDS
;
A
#
# COMPACT_ATOMS: atom_id res chain seq x y z
N MET A 1 37.25 -8.10 -14.58
CA MET A 1 36.46 -6.84 -14.54
C MET A 1 36.09 -6.61 -13.09
N ALA A 2 36.60 -5.54 -12.47
CA ALA A 2 36.25 -5.21 -11.09
C ALA A 2 34.73 -4.98 -11.02
N THR A 3 34.03 -5.78 -10.23
CA THR A 3 32.63 -5.54 -9.86
C THR A 3 32.56 -4.19 -9.18
N GLU A 4 32.06 -3.19 -9.89
CA GLU A 4 31.87 -1.84 -9.36
C GLU A 4 30.96 -1.95 -8.13
N GLU A 5 31.49 -1.68 -6.94
CA GLU A 5 30.72 -1.86 -5.70
C GLU A 5 29.41 -1.05 -5.78
N ALA A 6 28.30 -1.76 -5.50
CA ALA A 6 26.98 -1.16 -5.48
C ALA A 6 26.98 0.01 -4.51
N LEU A 7 26.50 1.18 -4.97
CA LEU A 7 26.46 2.37 -4.13
C LEU A 7 25.61 2.08 -2.89
N LYS A 8 26.18 2.36 -1.71
CA LYS A 8 25.52 2.15 -0.43
C LYS A 8 25.52 3.45 0.35
N PHE A 9 24.36 3.82 0.86
CA PHE A 9 24.14 4.98 1.71
C PHE A 9 23.74 4.54 3.12
N PRO A 10 24.05 5.33 4.16
CA PRO A 10 23.46 5.13 5.48
C PRO A 10 21.93 5.18 5.39
N VAL A 11 21.25 4.36 6.18
CA VAL A 11 19.79 4.46 6.35
C VAL A 11 19.46 5.30 7.57
N THR A 12 18.27 5.90 7.59
CA THR A 12 17.75 6.55 8.79
C THR A 12 17.71 5.52 9.93
N PRO A 13 18.22 5.82 11.14
CA PRO A 13 18.25 4.88 12.23
C PRO A 13 16.89 4.25 12.50
N TYR A 14 16.85 2.92 12.63
CA TYR A 14 15.64 2.20 12.96
C TYR A 14 15.17 2.61 14.37
N PRO A 15 13.85 2.82 14.58
CA PRO A 15 13.30 2.98 15.91
C PRO A 15 13.66 1.77 16.77
N ARG A 16 13.98 2.00 18.05
CA ARG A 16 14.26 0.87 18.95
C ARG A 16 13.00 0.04 19.11
N ARG A 17 13.12 -1.28 19.28
CA ARG A 17 11.97 -2.18 19.45
C ARG A 17 11.01 -1.70 20.56
N GLN A 18 11.55 -1.30 21.71
CA GLN A 18 10.78 -0.72 22.82
C GLN A 18 10.01 0.56 22.43
N GLU A 19 10.56 1.38 21.52
CA GLU A 19 9.88 2.58 21.03
C GLU A 19 8.72 2.24 20.09
N LEU A 20 8.80 1.14 19.34
CA LEU A 20 7.69 0.67 18.50
C LEU A 20 6.59 0.03 19.34
N GLU A 21 6.96 -0.76 20.35
CA GLU A 21 6.01 -1.46 21.24
C GLU A 21 5.18 -0.50 22.11
N THR A 22 5.71 0.67 22.44
CA THR A 22 4.99 1.72 23.19
C THR A 22 4.06 2.57 22.34
N ARG A 23 4.20 2.54 21.00
CA ARG A 23 3.35 3.31 20.08
C ARG A 23 2.07 2.54 19.78
N LYS A 24 0.98 3.27 19.54
CA LYS A 24 -0.26 2.68 19.02
C LYS A 24 0.03 2.03 17.65
N PRO A 25 -0.32 0.75 17.45
CA PRO A 25 -0.18 0.10 16.16
C PRO A 25 -1.03 0.79 15.08
N VAL A 26 -0.46 0.91 13.88
CA VAL A 26 -1.17 1.38 12.69
C VAL A 26 -2.12 0.29 12.21
N ARG A 27 -3.43 0.53 12.28
CA ARG A 27 -4.46 -0.43 11.87
C ARG A 27 -5.20 0.01 10.62
N THR A 28 -5.16 1.28 10.26
CA THR A 28 -5.86 1.80 9.09
C THR A 28 -4.95 2.64 8.20
N ALA A 29 -5.15 2.51 6.90
CA ALA A 29 -4.43 3.31 5.91
C ALA A 29 -5.37 3.85 4.83
N ALA A 30 -4.95 4.92 4.16
CA ALA A 30 -5.47 5.35 2.87
C ALA A 30 -4.35 5.51 1.86
N CYS A 31 -4.65 5.30 0.58
CA CYS A 31 -3.71 5.44 -0.52
C CYS A 31 -4.16 6.53 -1.48
N VAL A 32 -3.25 7.41 -1.87
CA VAL A 32 -3.50 8.47 -2.86
C VAL A 32 -2.51 8.32 -4.01
N ILE A 33 -3.02 7.93 -5.17
CA ILE A 33 -2.26 7.83 -6.42
C ILE A 33 -2.39 9.16 -7.15
N ILE A 34 -1.27 9.80 -7.44
CA ILE A 34 -1.21 11.11 -8.08
C ILE A 34 -0.61 10.91 -9.47
N GLY A 35 -1.40 11.15 -10.51
CA GLY A 35 -0.92 11.03 -11.89
C GLY A 35 -2.04 11.06 -12.93
N ASP A 36 -1.98 12.04 -13.83
CA ASP A 36 -2.94 12.18 -14.94
C ASP A 36 -2.88 10.98 -15.89
N GLU A 37 -1.73 10.32 -16.01
CA GLU A 37 -1.53 9.10 -16.80
C GLU A 37 -2.30 7.89 -16.26
N ILE A 38 -2.62 7.90 -14.96
CA ILE A 38 -3.48 6.89 -14.36
C ILE A 38 -4.94 7.24 -14.67
N LEU A 39 -5.32 8.50 -14.50
CA LEU A 39 -6.70 8.98 -14.77
C LEU A 39 -7.10 8.84 -16.23
N ASN A 40 -6.18 9.06 -17.18
CA ASN A 40 -6.44 8.90 -18.60
C ASN A 40 -6.24 7.46 -19.10
N GLY A 41 -5.92 6.51 -18.21
CA GLY A 41 -5.79 5.09 -18.52
C GLY A 41 -4.53 4.71 -19.31
N LYS A 42 -3.58 5.64 -19.52
CA LYS A 42 -2.30 5.34 -20.19
C LYS A 42 -1.46 4.34 -19.40
N THR A 43 -1.45 4.46 -18.08
CA THR A 43 -0.68 3.62 -17.18
C THR A 43 -1.61 2.86 -16.24
N LEU A 44 -1.44 1.54 -16.16
CA LEU A 44 -2.15 0.73 -15.17
C LEU A 44 -1.56 0.99 -13.77
N ASP A 45 -2.40 1.38 -12.82
CA ASP A 45 -1.99 1.53 -11.43
C ASP A 45 -1.68 0.17 -10.79
N THR A 46 -0.39 -0.09 -10.61
CA THR A 46 0.13 -1.27 -9.92
C THR A 46 0.58 -0.96 -8.49
N ASN A 47 0.73 0.32 -8.13
CA ASN A 47 1.23 0.74 -6.83
C ASN A 47 0.16 0.58 -5.76
N SER A 48 -1.09 1.00 -6.05
CA SER A 48 -2.19 0.79 -5.09
C SER A 48 -2.49 -0.69 -4.89
N HIS A 49 -2.40 -1.51 -5.95
CA HIS A 49 -2.56 -2.96 -5.85
C HIS A 49 -1.50 -3.59 -4.94
N HIS A 50 -0.23 -3.23 -5.15
CA HIS A 50 0.85 -3.71 -4.29
C HIS A 50 0.65 -3.27 -2.82
N PHE A 51 0.31 -2.00 -2.60
CA PHE A 51 0.08 -1.47 -1.26
C PHE A 51 -1.13 -2.12 -0.58
N ALA A 52 -2.22 -2.40 -1.31
CA ALA A 52 -3.37 -3.12 -0.80
C ALA A 52 -3.00 -4.54 -0.36
N GLY A 53 -2.23 -5.26 -1.17
CA GLY A 53 -1.73 -6.58 -0.83
C GLY A 53 -0.80 -6.56 0.39
N LEU A 54 0.07 -5.55 0.48
CA LEU A 54 0.96 -5.37 1.64
C LEU A 54 0.18 -5.04 2.90
N CYS A 55 -0.77 -4.11 2.84
CA CYS A 55 -1.69 -3.78 3.94
C CYS A 55 -2.41 -5.02 4.45
N PHE A 56 -2.98 -5.82 3.55
CA PHE A 56 -3.67 -7.06 3.90
C PHE A 56 -2.75 -8.02 4.67
N ARG A 57 -1.54 -8.28 4.16
CA ARG A 57 -0.57 -9.17 4.83
C ARG A 57 -0.12 -8.66 6.20
N LEU A 58 -0.08 -7.35 6.40
CA LEU A 58 0.36 -6.73 7.64
C LEU A 58 -0.77 -6.43 8.63
N GLY A 59 -2.01 -6.82 8.32
CA GLY A 59 -3.17 -6.53 9.19
C GLY A 59 -3.63 -5.07 9.17
N ILE A 60 -3.16 -4.28 8.22
CA ILE A 60 -3.58 -2.89 8.04
C ILE A 60 -4.83 -2.88 7.16
N ARG A 61 -5.93 -2.34 7.67
CA ARG A 61 -7.16 -2.13 6.90
C ARG A 61 -6.98 -0.91 5.99
N LEU A 62 -6.74 -1.18 4.71
CA LEU A 62 -6.80 -0.14 3.68
C LEU A 62 -8.26 0.30 3.50
N LYS A 63 -8.56 1.55 3.84
CA LYS A 63 -9.91 2.10 3.85
C LYS A 63 -10.33 2.67 2.50
N SER A 64 -9.39 3.28 1.80
CA SER A 64 -9.64 3.92 0.52
C SER A 64 -8.36 3.95 -0.31
N ILE A 65 -8.57 3.91 -1.63
CA ILE A 65 -7.60 4.25 -2.65
C ILE A 65 -8.25 5.36 -3.47
N LEU A 66 -7.58 6.48 -3.63
CA LEU A 66 -8.02 7.57 -4.51
C LEU A 66 -6.98 7.78 -5.60
N VAL A 67 -7.44 7.95 -6.84
CA VAL A 67 -6.61 8.41 -7.94
C VAL A 67 -7.01 9.84 -8.24
N ILE A 68 -6.04 10.75 -8.23
CA ILE A 68 -6.27 12.19 -8.39
C ILE A 68 -5.31 12.81 -9.42
N PRO A 69 -5.68 13.95 -10.04
CA PRO A 69 -4.81 14.63 -10.99
C PRO A 69 -3.53 15.13 -10.31
N ASP A 70 -2.49 15.36 -11.10
CA ASP A 70 -1.28 16.04 -10.63
C ASP A 70 -1.52 17.55 -10.54
N ASP A 71 -2.39 17.94 -9.60
CA ASP A 71 -2.78 19.31 -9.29
C ASP A 71 -2.54 19.60 -7.80
N HIS A 72 -1.94 20.75 -7.50
CA HIS A 72 -1.51 21.07 -6.13
C HIS A 72 -2.69 21.16 -5.17
N ASP A 73 -3.73 21.90 -5.54
CA ASP A 73 -4.86 22.18 -4.65
C ASP A 73 -5.68 20.92 -4.43
N THR A 74 -5.88 20.12 -5.49
CA THR A 74 -6.52 18.81 -5.40
C THR A 74 -5.78 17.85 -4.47
N ILE A 75 -4.44 17.81 -4.52
CA ILE A 75 -3.62 17.00 -3.60
C ILE A 75 -3.82 17.47 -2.16
N VAL A 76 -3.69 18.77 -1.91
CA VAL A 76 -3.82 19.35 -0.55
C VAL A 76 -5.21 19.06 0.03
N ASP A 77 -6.27 19.29 -0.73
CA ASP A 77 -7.64 19.10 -0.26
C ASP A 77 -7.99 17.62 -0.06
N THR A 78 -7.48 16.73 -0.92
CA THR A 78 -7.62 15.28 -0.74
C THR A 78 -6.95 14.81 0.55
N ILE A 79 -5.69 15.21 0.78
CA ILE A 79 -4.97 14.84 1.99
C ILE A 79 -5.64 15.43 3.23
N ARG A 80 -6.08 16.70 3.18
CA ARG A 80 -6.80 17.34 4.29
C ARG A 80 -8.09 16.58 4.62
N THR A 81 -8.86 16.22 3.60
CA THR A 81 -10.10 15.46 3.75
C THR A 81 -9.84 14.10 4.38
N LEU A 82 -8.83 13.36 3.91
CA LEU A 82 -8.47 12.06 4.51
C LEU A 82 -7.95 12.18 5.94
N SER A 83 -7.29 13.29 6.28
CA SER A 83 -6.66 13.50 7.58
C SER A 83 -7.65 13.87 8.70
N ILE A 84 -8.93 14.10 8.41
CA ILE A 84 -9.91 14.40 9.46
C ILE A 84 -10.11 13.20 10.40
N PRO A 85 -10.25 13.41 11.72
CA PRO A 85 -10.36 12.32 12.70
C PRO A 85 -11.49 11.31 12.43
N GLU A 86 -12.60 11.77 11.86
CA GLU A 86 -13.81 11.00 11.58
C GLU A 86 -13.57 9.90 10.54
N ASN A 87 -12.56 10.06 9.67
CA ASN A 87 -12.17 9.02 8.72
C ASN A 87 -11.42 7.86 9.40
N HIS A 88 -10.92 8.07 10.63
CA HIS A 88 -10.14 7.11 11.41
C HIS A 88 -9.04 6.44 10.59
N ILE A 89 -8.22 7.24 9.90
CA ILE A 89 -7.06 6.80 9.11
C ILE A 89 -5.80 7.04 9.94
N ASP A 90 -5.08 5.98 10.31
CA ASP A 90 -3.85 6.11 11.09
C ASP A 90 -2.69 6.63 10.21
N ILE A 91 -2.59 6.16 8.95
CA ILE A 91 -1.57 6.63 7.98
C ILE A 91 -2.14 6.91 6.58
N ILE A 92 -1.56 7.87 5.88
CA ILE A 92 -1.85 8.15 4.47
C ILE A 92 -0.58 7.92 3.67
N VAL A 93 -0.68 7.17 2.58
CA VAL A 93 0.44 6.88 1.68
C VAL A 93 0.14 7.46 0.31
N THR A 94 1.02 8.29 -0.22
CA THR A 94 0.92 8.79 -1.58
C THR A 94 1.92 8.11 -2.51
N SER A 95 1.54 7.98 -3.78
CA SER A 95 2.41 7.51 -4.86
C SER A 95 2.32 8.50 -6.02
N GLY A 96 3.44 9.13 -6.36
CA GLY A 96 3.48 10.15 -7.42
C GLY A 96 3.71 11.55 -6.86
N GLY A 97 3.84 12.54 -7.75
CA GLY A 97 4.11 13.94 -7.36
C GLY A 97 5.55 14.25 -6.90
N ILE A 98 6.45 13.26 -6.80
CA ILE A 98 7.89 13.47 -6.56
C ILE A 98 8.64 13.30 -7.89
N GLY A 99 8.70 14.37 -8.70
CA GLY A 99 9.39 14.40 -9.99
C GLY A 99 10.11 15.73 -10.27
N PRO A 100 11.08 15.79 -11.21
CA PRO A 100 11.88 16.99 -11.45
C PRO A 100 11.07 18.14 -12.08
N THR A 101 9.95 17.82 -12.73
CA THR A 101 9.08 18.79 -13.41
C THR A 101 8.18 19.51 -12.43
N HIS A 102 7.51 18.76 -11.55
CA HIS A 102 6.52 19.26 -10.59
C HIS A 102 6.65 18.52 -9.24
N ALA A 103 7.79 18.67 -8.55
CA ALA A 103 7.94 18.12 -7.20
C ALA A 103 6.96 18.83 -6.25
N LYS A 104 5.93 18.13 -5.80
CA LYS A 104 4.86 18.64 -4.94
C LYS A 104 4.81 17.87 -3.63
N VAL A 105 5.92 17.89 -2.90
CA VAL A 105 5.80 17.68 -1.45
C VAL A 105 5.08 18.91 -0.92
N PHE A 106 3.83 18.71 -0.49
CA PHE A 106 2.92 19.79 -0.19
C PHE A 106 3.21 20.36 1.21
N ASP A 107 3.27 21.69 1.32
CA ASP A 107 3.16 22.41 2.60
C ASP A 107 1.99 23.37 2.51
N PRO A 108 0.91 23.21 3.30
CA PRO A 108 -0.17 24.19 3.34
C PRO A 108 0.28 25.60 3.80
N ARG A 109 1.48 25.74 4.38
CA ARG A 109 2.07 27.02 4.82
C ARG A 109 3.17 27.56 3.89
N GLY A 110 3.59 26.77 2.89
CA GLY A 110 4.49 27.19 1.81
C GLY A 110 5.97 27.42 2.19
N GLU A 111 6.41 27.09 3.41
CA GLU A 111 7.82 27.26 3.78
C GLU A 111 8.61 26.00 3.41
N MET A 112 9.33 26.06 2.29
CA MET A 112 10.10 24.94 1.76
C MET A 112 11.62 25.15 1.91
N GLU A 113 12.36 24.07 2.13
CA GLU A 113 13.82 24.07 2.18
C GLU A 113 14.42 22.85 1.46
N TYR A 114 15.62 23.02 0.92
CA TYR A 114 16.33 21.95 0.24
C TYR A 114 17.00 21.00 1.26
N SER A 115 16.70 19.71 1.14
CA SER A 115 17.44 18.66 1.85
C SER A 115 18.80 18.44 1.20
N GLN A 116 19.84 19.01 1.81
CA GLN A 116 21.22 18.88 1.36
C GLN A 116 21.64 17.40 1.24
N GLU A 117 21.29 16.57 2.22
CA GLU A 117 21.56 15.13 2.18
C GLU A 117 20.90 14.43 0.98
N THR A 118 19.65 14.80 0.65
CA THR A 118 18.95 14.22 -0.52
C THR A 118 19.64 14.63 -1.82
N ILE A 119 20.07 15.89 -1.93
CA ILE A 119 20.83 16.39 -3.09
C ILE A 119 22.14 15.61 -3.24
N GLU A 120 22.93 15.47 -2.17
CA GLU A 120 24.22 14.77 -2.21
C GLU A 120 24.06 13.29 -2.62
N ARG A 121 23.06 12.59 -2.06
CA ARG A 121 22.76 11.21 -2.44
C ARG A 121 22.35 11.11 -3.91
N MET A 122 21.49 12.02 -4.36
CA MET A 122 21.02 12.10 -5.73
C MET A 122 22.18 12.35 -6.71
N GLU A 123 23.07 13.30 -6.42
CA GLU A 123 24.24 13.59 -7.24
C GLU A 123 25.20 12.40 -7.28
N LYS A 124 25.48 11.76 -6.14
CA LYS A 124 26.32 10.57 -6.07
C LYS A 124 25.74 9.39 -6.84
N TYR A 125 24.43 9.22 -6.81
CA TYR A 125 23.74 8.16 -7.55
C TYR A 125 23.73 8.43 -9.06
N THR A 126 23.55 9.70 -9.46
CA THR A 126 23.45 10.09 -10.86
C THR A 126 24.80 10.27 -11.54
N SER A 127 25.87 10.59 -10.82
CA SER A 127 27.23 10.75 -11.38
C SER A 127 27.78 9.51 -12.08
N ARG A 128 27.26 8.32 -11.75
CA ARG A 128 27.58 7.04 -12.43
C ARG A 128 26.98 6.93 -13.83
N ARG A 129 26.01 7.78 -14.20
CA ARG A 129 25.36 7.74 -15.51
C ARG A 129 26.09 8.63 -16.51
N ALA A 130 26.54 8.05 -17.62
CA ALA A 130 27.22 8.80 -18.69
C ALA A 130 26.40 9.99 -19.21
N SER A 131 25.07 9.86 -19.26
CA SER A 131 24.13 10.92 -19.67
C SER A 131 24.07 12.12 -18.73
N MET A 132 24.66 12.04 -17.54
CA MET A 132 24.67 13.14 -16.57
C MET A 132 25.85 14.10 -16.73
N LYS A 133 26.85 13.77 -17.58
CA LYS A 133 28.01 14.63 -17.85
C LYS A 133 27.68 15.87 -18.69
N THR A 134 26.52 15.88 -19.35
CA THR A 134 26.11 16.92 -20.32
C THR A 134 24.87 17.70 -19.89
N GLN A 135 24.51 17.67 -18.59
CA GLN A 135 23.31 18.37 -18.13
C GLN A 135 23.50 19.89 -18.09
N SER A 136 22.49 20.61 -18.58
CA SER A 136 22.41 22.06 -18.39
C SER A 136 22.14 22.41 -16.93
N GLU A 137 22.47 23.65 -16.54
CA GLU A 137 22.19 24.15 -15.19
C GLU A 137 20.69 24.14 -14.86
N GLU A 138 19.82 24.34 -15.86
CA GLU A 138 18.37 24.26 -15.68
C GLU A 138 17.91 22.83 -15.37
N GLN A 139 18.48 21.82 -16.04
CA GLN A 139 18.19 20.41 -15.77
C GLN A 139 18.64 20.00 -14.36
N LYS A 140 19.80 20.51 -13.90
CA LYS A 140 20.27 20.27 -12.52
C LYS A 140 19.33 20.89 -11.50
N LYS A 141 18.95 22.17 -11.69
CA LYS A 141 17.97 22.86 -10.82
C LYS A 141 16.63 22.11 -10.79
N ALA A 142 16.16 21.64 -11.94
CA ALA A 142 14.93 20.84 -12.02
C ALA A 142 15.01 19.55 -11.20
N ARG A 143 16.15 18.86 -11.29
CA ARG A 143 16.40 17.66 -10.50
C ARG A 143 16.45 17.95 -8.99
N HIS A 144 17.10 19.05 -8.58
CA HIS A 144 17.22 19.42 -7.17
C HIS A 144 15.87 19.78 -6.53
N ARG A 145 14.87 20.21 -7.31
CA ARG A 145 13.49 20.39 -6.79
C ARG A 145 12.91 19.13 -6.15
N MET A 146 13.38 17.93 -6.52
CA MET A 146 12.98 16.68 -5.88
C MET A 146 13.47 16.55 -4.42
N ALA A 147 14.36 17.43 -3.98
CA ALA A 147 14.85 17.53 -2.61
C ALA A 147 14.28 18.74 -1.86
N LEU A 148 13.32 19.46 -2.45
CA LEU A 148 12.66 20.60 -1.82
C LEU A 148 11.48 20.11 -0.98
N PHE A 149 11.57 20.26 0.34
CA PHE A 149 10.60 19.71 1.29
C PHE A 149 10.09 20.78 2.26
N PRO A 150 8.92 20.57 2.91
CA PRO A 150 8.41 21.47 3.94
C PRO A 150 9.40 21.58 5.10
N LYS A 151 9.61 22.80 5.60
CA LYS A 151 10.53 23.09 6.70
C LYS A 151 10.01 22.62 8.06
N LYS A 152 8.68 22.63 8.23
CA LYS A 152 8.01 22.26 9.49
C LYS A 152 7.25 20.96 9.32
N ASN A 153 7.13 20.21 10.42
CA ASN A 153 6.38 18.94 10.49
C ASN A 153 6.76 17.92 9.40
N CYS A 154 8.01 17.97 8.95
CA CYS A 154 8.55 17.13 7.89
C CYS A 154 9.70 16.30 8.44
N LYS A 155 9.73 15.01 8.09
CA LYS A 155 10.86 14.12 8.35
C LYS A 155 11.22 13.41 7.05
N VAL A 156 12.50 13.45 6.68
CA VAL A 156 13.03 12.75 5.52
C VAL A 156 13.59 11.41 5.99
N LEU A 157 13.07 10.31 5.43
CA LEU A 157 13.45 8.94 5.81
C LEU A 157 14.16 8.26 4.64
N PHE A 158 15.39 7.83 4.85
CA PHE A 158 16.12 6.98 3.93
C PHE A 158 16.05 5.54 4.43
N VAL A 159 15.14 4.76 3.87
CA VAL A 159 14.82 3.42 4.40
C VAL A 159 15.55 2.30 3.66
N GLU A 160 16.10 2.58 2.48
CA GLU A 160 16.76 1.62 1.60
C GLU A 160 18.20 2.08 1.28
N PRO A 161 19.24 1.27 1.60
CA PRO A 161 20.64 1.71 1.50
C PRO A 161 21.14 1.87 0.06
N HIS A 162 20.48 1.27 -0.93
CA HIS A 162 20.88 1.35 -2.34
C HIS A 162 20.10 2.41 -3.12
N LEU A 163 19.14 3.08 -2.49
CA LEU A 163 18.33 4.12 -3.10
C LEU A 163 18.74 5.49 -2.56
N TRP A 164 18.80 6.46 -3.47
CA TRP A 164 19.00 7.86 -3.08
C TRP A 164 17.68 8.53 -2.68
N VAL A 165 16.55 8.01 -3.15
CA VAL A 165 15.22 8.61 -2.99
C VAL A 165 14.73 8.38 -1.55
N PRO A 166 14.36 9.44 -0.81
CA PRO A 166 13.76 9.30 0.51
C PRO A 166 12.26 9.05 0.43
N ILE A 167 11.69 8.67 1.57
CA ILE A 167 10.28 8.86 1.89
C ILE A 167 10.16 10.16 2.67
N VAL A 168 9.24 11.03 2.27
CA VAL A 168 8.96 12.25 3.02
C VAL A 168 7.74 12.02 3.92
N CYS A 169 7.94 12.15 5.22
CA CYS A 169 6.90 11.98 6.23
C CYS A 169 6.42 13.35 6.73
N LEU A 170 5.16 13.68 6.45
CA LEU A 170 4.51 14.92 6.85
C LEU A 170 3.55 14.65 8.01
N ASN A 171 3.53 15.54 9.00
CA ASN A 171 2.66 15.47 10.19
C ASN A 171 2.71 14.09 10.91
N HIS A 172 3.84 13.38 10.80
CA HIS A 172 4.10 12.05 11.37
C HIS A 172 3.29 10.87 10.80
N ASN A 173 2.30 11.10 9.94
CA ASN A 173 1.42 10.03 9.45
C ASN A 173 1.13 10.06 7.94
N ILE A 174 1.61 11.06 7.21
CA ILE A 174 1.47 11.13 5.75
C ILE A 174 2.82 10.83 5.11
N PHE A 175 2.90 9.77 4.33
CA PHE A 175 4.13 9.31 3.68
C PHE A 175 4.04 9.54 2.19
N VAL A 176 4.95 10.37 1.67
CA VAL A 176 5.04 10.70 0.25
C VAL A 176 6.11 9.84 -0.40
N LEU A 177 5.72 9.03 -1.39
CA LEU A 177 6.59 8.09 -2.10
C LEU A 177 6.60 8.38 -3.62
N PRO A 178 7.69 7.99 -4.32
CA PRO A 178 7.77 8.14 -5.78
C PRO A 178 6.73 7.28 -6.50
N GLY A 179 6.30 7.73 -7.68
CA GLY A 179 5.34 6.98 -8.52
C GLY A 179 5.95 5.80 -9.29
N VAL A 180 7.28 5.73 -9.40
CA VAL A 180 7.96 4.64 -10.11
C VAL A 180 7.74 3.32 -9.35
N PRO A 181 7.13 2.28 -9.95
CA PRO A 181 6.69 1.11 -9.20
C PRO A 181 7.78 0.38 -8.42
N THR A 182 8.95 0.17 -9.02
CA THR A 182 10.06 -0.51 -8.34
C THR A 182 10.56 0.25 -7.11
N LEU A 183 10.60 1.58 -7.17
CA LEU A 183 10.96 2.42 -6.03
C LEU A 183 9.87 2.41 -4.97
N PHE A 184 8.62 2.57 -5.39
CA PHE A 184 7.48 2.56 -4.47
C PHE A 184 7.43 1.27 -3.64
N GLN A 185 7.54 0.11 -4.30
CA GLN A 185 7.47 -1.20 -3.65
C GLN A 185 8.59 -1.42 -2.61
N GLN A 186 9.84 -1.10 -2.96
CA GLN A 186 10.97 -1.24 -2.03
C GLN A 186 10.81 -0.31 -0.82
N LEU A 187 10.52 0.96 -1.09
CA LEU A 187 10.39 1.99 -0.04
C LEU A 187 9.21 1.71 0.90
N ILE A 188 8.02 1.38 0.38
CA ILE A 188 6.85 1.14 1.23
C ILE A 188 7.00 -0.11 2.08
N GLN A 189 7.62 -1.16 1.53
CA GLN A 189 7.91 -2.38 2.28
C GLN A 189 8.88 -2.10 3.42
N ALA A 190 10.00 -1.41 3.16
CA ALA A 190 10.96 -1.05 4.20
C ALA A 190 10.34 -0.14 5.26
N LEU A 191 9.53 0.85 4.86
CA LEU A 191 8.83 1.73 5.78
C LEU A 191 7.94 0.93 6.75
N LEU A 192 7.00 0.15 6.22
CA LEU A 192 6.02 -0.54 7.06
C LEU A 192 6.67 -1.60 7.96
N CYS A 193 7.66 -2.33 7.45
CA CYS A 193 8.29 -3.41 8.21
C CYS A 193 9.31 -2.93 9.25
N LEU A 194 9.96 -1.78 9.04
CA LEU A 194 11.10 -1.36 9.87
C LEU A 194 10.84 -0.10 10.71
N TYR A 195 9.90 0.75 10.32
CA TYR A 195 9.68 2.06 10.95
C TYR A 195 8.29 2.25 11.55
N ILE A 196 7.32 1.41 11.20
CA ILE A 196 5.92 1.53 11.61
C ILE A 196 5.57 0.46 12.65
N PRO A 197 4.89 0.81 13.76
CA PRO A 197 4.35 -0.18 14.69
C PRO A 197 3.17 -0.91 14.03
N LEU A 198 3.35 -2.20 13.75
CA LEU A 198 2.35 -3.03 13.08
C LEU A 198 1.40 -3.70 14.08
N PRO A 199 0.18 -4.06 13.64
CA PRO A 199 -0.73 -4.89 14.42
C PRO A 199 -0.06 -6.23 14.83
N PRO A 200 -0.43 -6.80 15.98
CA PRO A 200 0.08 -8.10 16.41
C PRO A 200 -0.35 -9.20 15.42
N GLU A 201 0.39 -10.31 15.39
CA GLU A 201 0.11 -11.45 14.50
C GLU A 201 -1.34 -11.95 14.62
N SER A 202 -1.92 -11.92 15.82
CA SER A 202 -3.30 -12.35 16.07
C SER A 202 -4.37 -11.50 15.38
N GLU A 203 -4.04 -10.29 14.95
CA GLU A 203 -4.95 -9.39 14.22
C GLU A 203 -4.76 -9.47 12.69
N LYS A 204 -3.78 -10.23 12.21
CA LYS A 204 -3.52 -10.32 10.77
C LYS A 204 -4.54 -11.23 10.09
N PRO A 205 -5.14 -10.81 8.97
CA PRO A 205 -6.12 -11.61 8.27
C PRO A 205 -5.46 -12.75 7.51
N HIS A 206 -6.11 -13.91 7.56
CA HIS A 206 -5.83 -15.04 6.69
C HIS A 206 -6.86 -15.08 5.56
N ARG A 207 -6.48 -15.72 4.44
CA ARG A 207 -7.39 -16.01 3.34
C ARG A 207 -7.36 -17.50 3.03
N VAL A 208 -8.53 -18.12 3.03
CA VAL A 208 -8.73 -19.50 2.55
C VAL A 208 -9.55 -19.42 1.27
N LEU A 209 -9.10 -20.12 0.23
CA LEU A 209 -9.76 -20.19 -1.07
C LEU A 209 -10.30 -21.60 -1.29
N ILE A 210 -11.52 -21.68 -1.83
CA ILE A 210 -12.19 -22.91 -2.20
C ILE A 210 -12.61 -22.75 -3.66
N GLU A 211 -12.26 -23.72 -4.49
CA GLU A 211 -12.61 -23.72 -5.91
C GLU A 211 -13.82 -24.60 -6.14
N SER A 212 -14.82 -24.09 -6.87
CA SER A 212 -15.99 -24.84 -7.27
C SER A 212 -16.14 -24.85 -8.79
N LYS A 213 -16.48 -26.02 -9.34
CA LYS A 213 -16.84 -26.17 -10.77
C LYS A 213 -18.35 -25.99 -11.01
N LEU A 214 -19.13 -25.79 -9.95
CA LEU A 214 -20.56 -25.55 -10.06
C LEU A 214 -20.82 -24.13 -10.59
N PRO A 215 -21.90 -23.92 -11.37
CA PRO A 215 -22.34 -22.58 -11.74
C PRO A 215 -22.58 -21.70 -10.51
N GLU A 216 -22.29 -20.40 -10.63
CA GLU A 216 -22.47 -19.46 -9.52
C GLU A 216 -23.92 -19.44 -9.01
N SER A 217 -24.89 -19.54 -9.93
CA SER A 217 -26.31 -19.61 -9.58
C SER A 217 -26.68 -20.81 -8.70
N SER A 218 -25.96 -21.93 -8.83
CA SER A 218 -26.19 -23.14 -8.02
C SER A 218 -25.64 -23.00 -6.60
N ILE A 219 -24.53 -22.28 -6.42
CA ILE A 219 -23.88 -22.11 -5.11
C ILE A 219 -24.39 -20.88 -4.35
N ALA A 220 -24.87 -19.85 -5.04
CA ALA A 220 -25.28 -18.57 -4.46
C ALA A 220 -26.28 -18.69 -3.29
N PRO A 221 -27.31 -19.58 -3.33
CA PRO A 221 -28.23 -19.74 -2.20
C PRO A 221 -27.55 -20.23 -0.92
N ILE A 222 -26.61 -21.19 -1.02
CA ILE A 222 -25.87 -21.72 0.12
C ILE A 222 -24.95 -20.64 0.69
N LEU A 223 -24.17 -19.98 -0.17
CA LEU A 223 -23.25 -18.92 0.26
C LEU A 223 -24.01 -17.78 0.93
N SER A 224 -25.19 -17.41 0.42
CA SER A 224 -26.04 -16.38 1.02
C SER A 224 -26.51 -16.77 2.42
N ARG A 225 -26.95 -18.02 2.63
CA ARG A 225 -27.33 -18.53 3.96
C ARG A 225 -26.14 -18.51 4.92
N MET A 226 -24.96 -18.95 4.48
CA MET A 226 -23.76 -18.96 5.32
C MET A 226 -23.32 -17.54 5.70
N VAL A 227 -23.42 -16.57 4.78
CA VAL A 227 -23.16 -15.15 5.11
C VAL A 227 -24.12 -14.64 6.18
N MET A 228 -25.41 -15.01 6.13
CA MET A 228 -26.38 -14.63 7.16
C MET A 228 -26.06 -15.28 8.51
N GLN A 229 -25.70 -16.56 8.51
CA GLN A 229 -25.31 -17.28 9.73
C GLN A 229 -24.04 -16.70 10.37
N LEU A 230 -22.99 -16.44 9.58
CA LEU A 230 -21.76 -15.82 10.07
C LEU A 230 -22.03 -14.44 10.69
N LYS A 231 -22.96 -13.66 10.12
CA LYS A 231 -23.39 -12.38 10.70
C LYS A 231 -24.16 -12.57 12.01
N HIS A 232 -25.08 -13.53 12.06
CA HIS A 232 -25.85 -13.85 13.25
C HIS A 232 -24.93 -14.26 14.42
N ASP A 233 -23.90 -15.05 14.13
CA ASP A 233 -22.95 -15.55 15.12
C ASP A 233 -21.87 -14.51 15.50
N ASN A 234 -22.00 -13.27 15.01
CA ASN A 234 -21.03 -12.19 15.19
C ASN A 234 -19.59 -12.61 14.81
N SER A 235 -19.45 -13.43 13.76
CA SER A 235 -18.16 -13.88 13.26
C SER A 235 -17.42 -12.76 12.54
N ASP A 236 -16.08 -12.74 12.67
CA ASP A 236 -15.19 -11.84 11.94
C ASP A 236 -14.91 -12.32 10.51
N ILE A 237 -15.41 -13.51 10.15
CA ILE A 237 -15.21 -14.12 8.84
C ILE A 237 -16.05 -13.42 7.77
N LYS A 238 -15.38 -12.97 6.71
CA LYS A 238 -15.99 -12.48 5.48
C LYS A 238 -15.94 -13.55 4.41
N LEU A 239 -17.09 -13.81 3.79
CA LEU A 239 -17.25 -14.76 2.70
C LEU A 239 -17.63 -14.00 1.41
N GLY A 240 -16.99 -14.36 0.29
CA GLY A 240 -17.33 -13.86 -1.04
C GLY A 240 -17.07 -14.91 -2.12
N SER A 241 -17.77 -14.81 -3.25
CA SER A 241 -17.56 -15.64 -4.45
C SER A 241 -17.13 -14.78 -5.63
N TYR A 242 -16.22 -15.31 -6.45
CA TYR A 242 -15.64 -14.63 -7.60
C TYR A 242 -15.58 -15.61 -8.78
N PRO A 243 -16.55 -15.55 -9.72
CA PRO A 243 -16.57 -16.41 -10.90
C PRO A 243 -15.43 -16.04 -11.85
N ASN A 244 -14.69 -17.03 -12.32
CA ASN A 244 -13.72 -16.87 -13.40
C ASN A 244 -14.36 -17.33 -14.71
N LEU A 245 -14.83 -16.37 -15.52
CA LEU A 245 -15.55 -16.63 -16.77
C LEU A 245 -14.72 -17.39 -17.81
N LEU A 246 -13.39 -17.30 -17.78
CA LEU A 246 -12.51 -17.99 -18.72
C LEU A 246 -12.39 -19.48 -18.40
N THR A 247 -12.36 -19.82 -17.12
CA THR A 247 -12.16 -21.20 -16.65
C THR A 247 -13.46 -21.91 -16.28
N GLY A 248 -14.54 -21.15 -16.04
CA GLY A 248 -15.78 -21.65 -15.47
C GLY A 248 -15.71 -21.98 -13.98
N ILE A 249 -14.55 -21.79 -13.33
CA ILE A 249 -14.35 -22.05 -11.91
C ILE A 249 -14.83 -20.84 -11.09
N VAL A 250 -15.58 -21.09 -10.02
CA VAL A 250 -15.93 -20.07 -9.04
C VAL A 250 -15.00 -20.16 -7.84
N ASN A 251 -14.29 -19.07 -7.55
CA ASN A 251 -13.42 -18.95 -6.38
C ASN A 251 -14.22 -18.41 -5.21
N ILE A 252 -14.38 -19.20 -4.16
CA ILE A 252 -14.98 -18.78 -2.90
C ILE A 252 -13.84 -18.40 -1.96
N SER A 253 -13.89 -17.17 -1.44
CA SER A 253 -12.86 -16.62 -0.54
C SER A 253 -13.44 -16.42 0.85
N LEU A 254 -12.76 -16.97 1.84
CA LEU A 254 -12.97 -16.71 3.26
C LEU A 254 -11.82 -15.86 3.80
N ILE A 255 -12.15 -14.81 4.54
CA ILE A 255 -11.17 -13.90 5.16
C ILE A 255 -11.52 -13.70 6.63
N GLY A 256 -10.56 -13.89 7.53
CA GLY A 256 -10.75 -13.71 8.98
C GLY A 256 -9.42 -13.80 9.73
N CYS A 257 -9.40 -13.50 11.03
CA CYS A 257 -8.16 -13.52 11.81
C CYS A 257 -7.85 -14.89 12.45
N ASN A 258 -8.87 -15.75 12.60
CA ASN A 258 -8.70 -17.08 13.16
C ASN A 258 -8.65 -18.16 12.06
N LEU A 259 -7.48 -18.75 11.84
CA LEU A 259 -7.25 -19.72 10.77
C LEU A 259 -8.04 -21.03 10.96
N ASP A 260 -8.17 -21.53 12.19
CA ASP A 260 -8.89 -22.77 12.46
C ASP A 260 -10.38 -22.62 12.15
N LYS A 261 -11.00 -21.51 12.58
CA LYS A 261 -12.40 -21.19 12.23
C LYS A 261 -12.59 -21.05 10.71
N LEU A 262 -11.62 -20.48 9.99
CA LEU A 262 -11.69 -20.40 8.54
C LEU A 262 -11.65 -21.79 7.89
N HIS A 263 -10.79 -22.69 8.38
CA HIS A 263 -10.72 -24.07 7.89
C HIS A 263 -12.00 -24.85 8.18
N ASP A 264 -12.59 -24.70 9.36
CA ASP A 264 -13.85 -25.36 9.69
C ASP A 264 -15.00 -24.84 8.83
N CYS A 265 -15.07 -23.52 8.61
CA CYS A 265 -16.01 -22.92 7.67
C CYS A 265 -15.77 -23.41 6.23
N ALA A 266 -14.51 -23.55 5.81
CA ALA A 266 -14.18 -24.05 4.48
C ALA A 266 -14.62 -25.50 4.27
N LYS A 267 -14.44 -26.38 5.27
CA LYS A 267 -14.91 -27.77 5.24
C LYS A 267 -16.44 -27.83 5.13
N LEU A 268 -17.15 -26.99 5.88
CA LEU A 268 -18.62 -26.89 5.82
C LEU A 268 -19.09 -26.46 4.42
N ILE A 269 -18.43 -25.48 3.81
CA ILE A 269 -18.73 -25.07 2.42
C ILE A 269 -18.47 -26.23 1.47
N GLN A 270 -17.31 -26.88 1.57
CA GLN A 270 -16.94 -27.99 0.68
C GLN A 270 -17.96 -29.13 0.76
N ALA A 271 -18.34 -29.55 1.96
CA ALA A 271 -19.36 -30.59 2.16
C ALA A 271 -20.70 -30.21 1.51
N ASN A 272 -21.13 -28.95 1.64
CA ASN A 272 -22.34 -28.46 1.00
C ASN A 272 -22.25 -28.44 -0.55
N LEU A 273 -21.08 -28.11 -1.09
CA LEU A 273 -20.86 -28.17 -2.54
C LEU A 273 -20.90 -29.62 -3.04
N ASP A 274 -20.28 -30.54 -2.31
CA ASP A 274 -20.27 -31.97 -2.63
C ASP A 274 -21.69 -32.55 -2.59
N ASN A 275 -22.51 -32.14 -1.60
CA ASN A 275 -23.92 -32.51 -1.52
C ASN A 275 -24.72 -32.05 -2.75
N ILE A 276 -24.47 -30.82 -3.27
CA ILE A 276 -25.10 -30.36 -4.53
C ILE A 276 -24.73 -31.27 -5.69
N VAL A 277 -23.45 -31.64 -5.81
CA VAL A 277 -22.96 -32.52 -6.89
C VAL A 277 -23.61 -33.90 -6.81
N LEU A 278 -23.82 -34.42 -5.61
CA LEU A 278 -24.46 -35.70 -5.34
C LEU A 278 -26.00 -35.67 -5.43
N GLY A 279 -26.61 -34.48 -5.61
CA GLY A 279 -28.06 -34.32 -5.59
C GLY A 279 -28.70 -34.51 -4.21
N LEU A 280 -27.90 -34.43 -3.15
CA LEU A 280 -28.34 -34.51 -1.76
C LEU A 280 -28.85 -33.13 -1.28
N PRO A 281 -29.81 -33.09 -0.35
CA PRO A 281 -30.24 -31.82 0.22
C PRO A 281 -29.05 -31.08 0.89
N PRO A 282 -29.05 -29.74 0.86
CA PRO A 282 -28.08 -28.95 1.63
C PRO A 282 -28.14 -29.33 3.11
N ASP A 283 -27.02 -29.32 3.81
CA ASP A 283 -26.91 -29.64 5.25
C ASP A 283 -27.10 -31.14 5.63
N SER A 284 -26.92 -32.06 4.68
CA SER A 284 -26.77 -33.52 4.91
C SER A 284 -25.40 -33.90 5.47
#